data_AF-A0A3S4H5D6-F1
#
_entry.id   AF-A0A3S4H5D6-F1
#
_cell.length_a   1.000
_cell.length_b   1.000
_cell.length_c   1.000
_cell.angle_alpha   90.00
_cell.angle_beta   90.00
_cell.angle_gamma   90.00
#
_symmetry.space_group_name_H-M   'P 1'
#
loop_
_entity.id
_entity.type
_entity.pdbx_description
1 polymer ?
#
loop_
_entity_poly.entity_id
_entity_poly.type
_entity_poly.pdbx_seq_one_letter_code
_entity_poly.pdbx_strand_id
1 'polypeptide(L)'
;MIKNRSALLGAAFLMATSAIGPGFLTQTATFTQTLFASFGFVILLSILLDIGAQLNIWRIVAVSEKKAQDIANAVLPGAGYFLAVLIVMGGLAFNIGNVGGAGLGLNILTGLPAETGGDYQWCDCCWYFLV
;
A
#
# COMPACT_ATOMS: atom_id res chain seq x y z
N MET A 1 -13.37 10.17 -28.54
CA MET A 1 -12.62 9.09 -27.87
C MET A 1 -11.45 9.61 -27.00
N ILE A 2 -11.60 10.74 -26.28
CA ILE A 2 -10.51 11.38 -25.49
C ILE A 2 -10.91 11.60 -24.00
N LYS A 3 -12.11 11.19 -23.56
CA LYS A 3 -12.62 11.50 -22.20
C LYS A 3 -12.12 10.56 -21.08
N ASN A 4 -11.59 9.37 -21.42
CA ASN A 4 -11.24 8.34 -20.43
C ASN A 4 -9.75 8.29 -20.03
N ARG A 5 -8.84 8.95 -20.76
CA ARG A 5 -7.41 8.93 -20.41
C ARG A 5 -7.12 9.69 -19.11
N SER A 6 -7.80 10.80 -18.87
CA SER A 6 -7.67 11.56 -17.63
C SER A 6 -8.25 10.81 -16.43
N ALA A 7 -9.35 10.08 -16.61
CA ALA A 7 -9.92 9.23 -15.57
C ALA A 7 -9.02 8.02 -15.22
N LEU A 8 -8.44 7.36 -16.24
CA LEU A 8 -7.47 6.28 -16.06
C LEU A 8 -6.17 6.77 -15.39
N LEU A 9 -5.65 7.93 -15.82
CA LEU A 9 -4.50 8.55 -15.17
C LEU A 9 -4.80 8.94 -13.72
N GLY A 10 -5.98 9.52 -13.45
CA GLY A 10 -6.42 9.84 -12.09
C GLY A 10 -6.55 8.60 -11.20
N ALA A 11 -7.14 7.52 -11.72
CA ALA A 11 -7.25 6.25 -11.00
C ALA A 11 -5.86 5.63 -10.72
N ALA A 12 -4.96 5.64 -11.70
CA ALA A 12 -3.59 5.17 -11.52
C ALA A 12 -2.82 6.03 -10.49
N PHE A 13 -3.03 7.35 -10.50
CA PHE A 13 -2.40 8.27 -9.55
C PHE A 13 -2.91 8.01 -8.12
N LEU A 14 -4.23 7.91 -7.93
CA LEU A 14 -4.82 7.59 -6.62
C LEU A 14 -4.31 6.24 -6.10
N MET A 15 -4.20 5.23 -6.97
CA MET A 15 -3.64 3.93 -6.61
C MET A 15 -2.17 4.04 -6.19
N ALA A 16 -1.34 4.77 -6.95
CA ALA A 16 0.07 4.95 -6.64
C ALA A 16 0.31 5.78 -5.37
N THR A 17 -0.42 6.88 -5.18
CA THR A 17 -0.33 7.72 -3.99
C THR A 17 -0.83 6.98 -2.75
N SER A 18 -1.85 6.12 -2.89
CA SER A 18 -2.31 5.28 -1.79
C SER A 18 -1.27 4.27 -1.33
N ALA A 19 -0.35 3.84 -2.19
CA ALA A 19 0.71 2.88 -1.86
C ALA A 19 1.95 3.54 -1.19
N ILE A 20 2.18 4.84 -1.45
CA ILE A 20 3.30 5.60 -0.89
C ILE A 20 2.82 6.36 0.34
N GLY A 21 2.65 5.64 1.45
CA GLY A 21 2.18 6.21 2.72
C GLY A 21 3.29 6.75 3.63
N PRO A 22 2.95 7.53 4.65
CA PRO A 22 3.91 8.11 5.60
C PRO A 22 4.69 7.05 6.38
N GLY A 23 4.11 5.86 6.62
CA GLY A 23 4.81 4.71 7.20
C GLY A 23 5.96 4.23 6.31
N PHE A 24 5.71 4.11 5.02
CA PHE A 24 6.74 3.71 4.07
C PHE A 24 7.90 4.72 4.01
N LEU A 25 7.59 6.01 4.01
CA LEU A 25 8.60 7.08 3.95
C LEU A 25 9.44 7.16 5.22
N THR A 26 8.81 7.10 6.39
CA THR A 26 9.53 7.11 7.69
C THR A 26 10.40 5.87 7.86
N GLN A 27 9.90 4.68 7.51
CA GLN A 27 10.69 3.45 7.53
C GLN A 27 11.85 3.51 6.53
N THR A 28 11.62 4.00 5.32
CA THR A 28 12.69 4.17 4.32
C THR A 28 13.77 5.12 4.81
N ALA A 29 13.39 6.22 5.46
CA ALA A 29 14.34 7.18 6.03
C ALA A 29 15.18 6.56 7.16
N THR A 30 14.54 5.88 8.12
CA THR A 30 15.26 5.22 9.23
C THR A 30 16.24 4.17 8.74
N PHE A 31 15.84 3.29 7.82
CA PHE A 31 16.72 2.27 7.28
C PHE A 31 17.82 2.83 6.38
N THR A 32 17.56 3.93 5.67
CA THR A 32 18.60 4.63 4.90
C THR A 32 19.66 5.22 5.82
N GLN A 33 19.27 5.76 6.99
CA GLN A 33 20.23 6.24 7.99
C GLN A 33 21.07 5.10 8.59
N THR A 34 20.50 3.91 8.77
CA THR A 34 21.23 2.79 9.39
C THR A 34 22.05 1.96 8.42
N LEU A 35 21.58 1.77 7.17
CA LEU A 35 22.19 0.87 6.17
C LEU A 35 22.85 1.61 4.99
N PHE A 36 22.69 2.95 4.90
CA PHE A 36 23.26 3.79 3.84
C PHE A 36 23.07 3.16 2.43
N ALA A 37 24.15 2.94 1.68
CA ALA A 37 24.11 2.50 0.28
C ALA A 37 23.50 1.10 0.09
N SER A 38 23.57 0.23 1.09
CA SER A 38 23.02 -1.13 1.00
C SER A 38 21.49 -1.14 0.91
N PHE A 39 20.81 -0.15 1.49
CA PHE A 39 19.35 -0.06 1.43
C PHE A 39 18.85 0.33 0.03
N GLY A 40 19.61 1.17 -0.69
CA GLY A 40 19.28 1.59 -2.05
C GLY A 40 19.23 0.43 -3.06
N PHE A 41 20.13 -0.55 -2.94
CA PHE A 41 20.11 -1.75 -3.78
C PHE A 41 18.85 -2.59 -3.56
N VAL A 42 18.42 -2.75 -2.31
CA VAL A 42 17.20 -3.48 -1.95
C VAL A 42 15.95 -2.80 -2.51
N ILE A 43 15.87 -1.46 -2.43
CA ILE A 43 14.77 -0.70 -3.02
C ILE A 43 14.70 -0.91 -4.53
N LEU A 44 15.84 -0.83 -5.24
CA LEU A 44 15.88 -1.05 -6.68
C LEU A 44 15.43 -2.46 -7.07
N LEU A 45 15.87 -3.47 -6.32
CA LEU A 45 15.45 -4.86 -6.53
C LEU A 45 13.94 -5.04 -6.29
N SER A 46 13.41 -4.42 -5.24
CA SER A 46 11.97 -4.45 -4.93
C SER A 46 11.14 -3.83 -6.05
N ILE A 47 11.52 -2.65 -6.55
CA ILE A 47 10.81 -1.98 -7.65
C ILE A 47 10.79 -2.87 -8.91
N LEU A 48 11.89 -3.55 -9.22
CA LEU A 48 11.96 -4.42 -10.38
C LEU A 48 11.00 -5.62 -10.27
N LEU A 49 10.94 -6.23 -9.07
CA LEU A 49 10.01 -7.32 -8.77
C LEU A 49 8.56 -6.84 -8.80
N ASP A 50 8.27 -5.66 -8.26
CA ASP A 50 6.92 -5.08 -8.22
C ASP A 50 6.39 -4.78 -9.62
N ILE A 51 7.21 -4.23 -10.51
CA ILE A 51 6.84 -4.02 -11.92
C ILE A 51 6.48 -5.36 -12.58
N GLY A 52 7.30 -6.39 -12.34
CA GLY A 52 7.03 -7.73 -12.84
C GLY A 52 5.68 -8.26 -12.33
N ALA A 53 5.44 -8.20 -11.03
CA ALA A 53 4.20 -8.67 -10.42
C ALA A 53 2.97 -7.86 -10.88
N GLN A 54 3.03 -6.52 -10.84
CA GLN A 54 1.92 -5.63 -11.21
C GLN A 54 1.52 -5.79 -12.67
N LEU A 55 2.49 -5.84 -13.60
CA LEU A 55 2.18 -6.05 -15.02
C LEU A 55 1.55 -7.42 -15.28
N ASN A 56 1.99 -8.47 -14.57
CA ASN A 56 1.40 -9.80 -14.69
C ASN A 56 -0.04 -9.82 -14.16
N ILE A 57 -0.28 -9.28 -12.97
CA ILE A 57 -1.61 -9.21 -12.35
C ILE A 57 -2.56 -8.40 -13.24
N TRP A 58 -2.14 -7.22 -13.70
CA TRP A 58 -2.95 -6.36 -14.55
C TRP A 58 -3.31 -7.05 -15.87
N ARG A 59 -2.35 -7.75 -16.49
CA ARG A 59 -2.61 -8.50 -17.72
C ARG A 59 -3.64 -9.60 -17.50
N ILE A 60 -3.48 -10.39 -16.44
CA ILE A 60 -4.39 -11.51 -16.15
C ILE A 60 -5.80 -10.99 -15.85
N VAL A 61 -5.93 -9.97 -15.01
CA VAL A 61 -7.23 -9.38 -14.63
C VAL A 61 -7.92 -8.73 -15.84
N ALA A 62 -7.17 -7.96 -16.63
CA ALA A 62 -7.73 -7.28 -17.82
C ALA A 62 -8.20 -8.26 -18.90
N VAL A 63 -7.47 -9.36 -19.12
CA VAL A 63 -7.83 -10.37 -20.13
C VAL A 63 -8.96 -11.29 -19.64
N SER A 64 -9.02 -11.57 -18.33
CA SER A 64 -10.01 -12.50 -17.78
C SER A 64 -11.39 -11.88 -17.56
N GLU A 65 -11.50 -10.54 -17.59
CA GLU A 65 -12.72 -9.76 -17.29
C GLU A 65 -13.43 -10.15 -15.96
N LYS A 66 -12.68 -10.78 -15.05
CA LYS A 66 -13.15 -11.29 -13.76
C LYS A 66 -12.38 -10.61 -12.64
N LYS A 67 -12.99 -10.55 -11.45
CA LYS A 67 -12.28 -10.06 -10.27
C LYS A 67 -11.17 -11.05 -9.88
N ALA A 68 -10.09 -10.55 -9.27
CA ALA A 68 -8.95 -11.37 -8.88
C ALA A 68 -9.33 -12.58 -7.99
N GLN A 69 -10.32 -12.42 -7.12
CA GLN A 69 -10.84 -13.50 -6.26
C GLN A 69 -11.54 -14.62 -7.06
N ASP A 70 -12.29 -14.26 -8.10
CA ASP A 70 -12.95 -15.22 -8.99
C ASP A 70 -11.93 -15.95 -9.88
N ILE A 71 -10.89 -15.24 -10.32
CA ILE A 71 -9.75 -15.83 -11.04
C ILE A 71 -9.03 -16.83 -10.13
N ALA A 72 -8.77 -16.48 -8.87
CA ALA A 72 -8.13 -17.37 -7.92
C ALA A 72 -8.97 -18.63 -7.64
N ASN A 73 -10.30 -18.48 -7.46
CA ASN A 73 -11.21 -19.62 -7.31
C ASN A 73 -11.30 -20.50 -8.57
N ALA A 74 -11.10 -19.94 -9.76
CA ALA A 74 -11.05 -20.70 -11.00
C ALA A 74 -9.75 -21.48 -11.20
N VAL A 75 -8.63 -21.02 -10.62
CA VAL A 75 -7.34 -21.72 -10.64
C VAL A 75 -7.33 -22.86 -9.62
N LEU A 76 -7.77 -22.60 -8.40
CA LEU A 76 -7.87 -23.61 -7.34
C LEU A 76 -9.13 -23.34 -6.50
N PRO A 77 -10.03 -24.34 -6.35
CA PRO A 77 -11.26 -24.15 -5.59
C PRO A 77 -10.93 -23.81 -4.13
N GLY A 78 -11.42 -22.65 -3.66
CA GLY A 78 -11.17 -22.15 -2.31
C GLY A 78 -10.02 -21.14 -2.18
N ALA A 79 -9.17 -20.99 -3.21
CA ALA A 79 -8.06 -20.02 -3.17
C ALA A 79 -8.53 -18.56 -3.20
N GLY A 80 -9.72 -18.27 -3.75
CA GLY A 80 -10.29 -16.92 -3.74
C GLY A 80 -10.67 -16.44 -2.34
N TYR A 81 -11.16 -17.33 -1.46
CA TYR A 81 -11.42 -17.00 -0.06
C TYR A 81 -10.13 -16.75 0.72
N PHE A 82 -9.11 -17.58 0.48
CA PHE A 82 -7.79 -17.38 1.08
C PHE A 82 -7.17 -16.05 0.63
N LEU A 83 -7.24 -15.74 -0.66
CA LEU A 83 -6.79 -14.46 -1.21
C LEU A 83 -7.57 -13.28 -0.61
N ALA A 84 -8.88 -13.40 -0.40
CA ALA A 84 -9.68 -12.36 0.24
C ALA A 84 -9.19 -12.07 1.66
N VAL A 85 -8.90 -13.10 2.45
CA VAL A 85 -8.38 -12.97 3.82
C VAL A 85 -6.99 -12.29 3.81
N LEU A 86 -6.10 -12.71 2.91
CA LEU A 86 -4.79 -12.08 2.72
C LEU A 86 -4.91 -10.59 2.38
N ILE A 87 -5.83 -10.22 1.49
CA ILE A 87 -6.07 -8.82 1.10
C ILE A 87 -6.58 -8.01 2.29
N VAL A 88 -7.53 -8.52 3.07
CA VAL A 88 -8.07 -7.80 4.23
C VAL A 88 -7.00 -7.62 5.32
N MET A 89 -6.25 -8.69 5.64
CA MET A 89 -5.15 -8.59 6.60
C MET A 89 -4.04 -7.64 6.12
N GLY A 90 -3.70 -7.71 4.83
CA GLY A 90 -2.71 -6.82 4.22
C GLY A 90 -3.16 -5.36 4.24
N GLY A 91 -4.42 -5.08 3.90
CA GLY A 91 -5.00 -3.73 3.95
C GLY A 91 -5.08 -3.18 5.38
N LEU A 92 -5.42 -4.02 6.35
CA LEU A 92 -5.38 -3.64 7.77
C LEU A 92 -3.95 -3.29 8.18
N ALA A 93 -2.98 -4.19 7.97
CA ALA A 93 -1.58 -3.94 8.32
C ALA A 93 -1.01 -2.68 7.63
N PHE A 94 -1.40 -2.44 6.37
CA PHE A 94 -1.01 -1.24 5.61
C PHE A 94 -1.53 0.05 6.25
N ASN A 95 -2.82 0.08 6.62
CA ASN A 95 -3.41 1.24 7.28
C ASN A 95 -2.75 1.53 8.63
N ILE A 96 -2.48 0.49 9.43
CA ILE A 96 -1.77 0.61 10.71
C ILE A 96 -0.37 1.20 10.51
N GLY A 97 0.37 0.72 9.49
CA GLY A 97 1.69 1.25 9.16
C GLY A 97 1.66 2.73 8.79
N ASN A 98 0.65 3.17 8.06
CA ASN A 98 0.50 4.59 7.71
C ASN A 98 0.12 5.45 8.92
N VAL A 99 -0.75 4.97 9.81
CA VAL A 99 -1.06 5.66 11.06
C VAL A 99 0.18 5.82 11.93
N GLY A 100 0.93 4.73 12.12
CA GLY A 100 2.17 4.76 12.90
C GLY A 100 3.22 5.70 12.28
N GLY A 101 3.39 5.66 10.96
CA GLY A 101 4.29 6.56 10.25
C GLY A 101 3.89 8.03 10.32
N ALA A 102 2.59 8.33 10.24
CA ALA A 102 2.07 9.68 10.43
C ALA A 102 2.29 10.16 11.87
N GLY A 103 2.06 9.30 12.88
CA GLY A 103 2.33 9.61 14.29
C GLY A 103 3.81 9.90 14.58
N LEU A 104 4.72 9.11 13.98
CA LEU A 104 6.16 9.38 14.03
C LEU A 104 6.52 10.70 13.32
N GLY A 105 5.93 10.96 12.15
CA GLY A 105 6.09 12.24 11.45
C GLY A 105 5.59 13.43 12.29
N LEU A 106 4.46 13.28 12.97
CA LEU A 106 3.89 14.30 13.85
C LEU A 106 4.79 14.54 15.07
N ASN A 107 5.36 13.49 15.65
CA ASN A 107 6.34 13.59 16.73
C ASN A 107 7.56 14.41 16.31
N ILE A 108 8.08 14.20 15.10
CA ILE A 108 9.21 14.96 14.57
C ILE A 108 8.84 16.44 14.34
N LEU A 109 7.64 16.72 13.85
CA LEU A 109 7.19 18.08 13.52
C LEU A 109 6.75 18.91 14.74
N THR A 110 6.13 18.28 15.74
CA THR A 110 5.50 18.98 16.88
C THR A 110 6.18 18.71 18.21
N GLY A 111 7.09 17.73 18.30
CA GLY A 111 7.72 17.30 19.54
C GLY A 111 6.78 16.51 20.48
N LEU A 112 5.51 16.30 20.11
CA LEU A 112 4.55 15.54 20.92
C LEU A 112 4.93 14.05 20.93
N PRO A 113 4.79 13.33 22.06
CA PRO A 113 5.11 11.90 22.13
C PRO A 113 4.37 11.11 21.04
N ALA A 114 5.08 10.22 20.34
CA ALA A 114 4.51 9.43 19.25
C ALA A 114 3.30 8.58 19.67
N GLU A 115 3.19 8.23 20.95
CA GLU A 115 2.02 7.57 21.54
C GLU A 115 0.77 8.46 21.43
N THR A 116 0.88 9.73 21.85
CA THR A 116 -0.23 10.69 21.78
C THR A 116 -0.57 11.08 20.33
N GLY A 117 0.44 11.26 19.47
CA GLY A 117 0.25 11.53 18.04
C GLY A 117 -0.37 10.35 17.31
N GLY A 118 -0.02 9.13 17.72
CA GLY A 118 -0.66 7.89 17.30
C GLY A 118 -2.13 7.88 17.66
N ASP A 119 -2.49 8.14 18.91
CA ASP A 119 -3.90 8.08 19.38
C ASP A 119 -4.83 9.04 18.63
N TYR A 120 -4.40 10.29 18.36
CA TYR A 120 -5.19 11.21 17.52
C TYR A 120 -5.34 10.68 16.08
N GLN A 121 -4.25 10.20 15.49
CA GLN A 121 -4.27 9.66 14.13
C GLN A 121 -5.07 8.35 14.01
N TRP A 122 -5.09 7.53 15.06
CA TRP A 122 -5.92 6.33 15.17
C TRP A 122 -7.40 6.67 15.27
N CYS A 123 -7.77 7.75 15.97
CA CYS A 123 -9.14 8.24 16.02
C CYS A 123 -9.63 8.66 14.63
N ASP A 124 -8.79 9.37 13.86
CA ASP A 124 -9.06 9.70 12.45
C ASP A 124 -9.11 8.46 11.54
N CYS A 125 -8.27 7.45 11.80
CA CYS A 125 -8.28 6.22 11.01
C CYS A 125 -9.42 5.25 11.34
N CYS A 126 -9.98 5.27 12.56
CA CYS A 126 -11.25 4.60 12.86
C CYS A 126 -12.39 5.16 12.00
N TRP A 127 -12.32 6.43 11.58
CA TRP A 127 -13.26 7.03 10.64
C TRP A 127 -13.02 6.56 9.20
N TYR A 128 -11.75 6.41 8.79
CA TYR A 128 -11.38 6.03 7.42
C TYR A 128 -11.54 4.53 7.12
N PHE A 129 -11.49 3.65 8.13
CA PHE A 129 -11.71 2.21 7.94
C PHE A 129 -13.18 1.85 7.65
N LEU A 130 -14.10 2.83 7.76
CA LEU A 130 -15.53 2.70 7.43
C LEU A 130 -15.90 3.23 6.03
N VAL A 131 -14.93 3.65 5.20
CA VAL A 131 -15.13 4.09 3.81
C VAL A 131 -14.28 3.25 2.86
#